data_AF-A0A2I7SIK7-F1
#
_entry.id   AF-A0A2I7SIK7-F1
#
_cell.length_a   1.000
_cell.length_b   1.000
_cell.length_c   1.000
_cell.angle_alpha   90.00
_cell.angle_beta   90.00
_cell.angle_gamma   90.00
#
_symmetry.space_group_name_H-M   'P 1'
#
loop_
_entity.id
_entity.type
_entity.pdbx_description
1 polymer ?
#
loop_
_entity_poly.entity_id
_entity_poly.type
_entity_poly.pdbx_seq_one_letter_code
_entity_poly.pdbx_strand_id
1 'polypeptide(L)' 'MNLKFCVNIYVLFTTLLVFGQEGLYTSLTIPAELKENANAVIRLHQIDVDINAVDDMHIKGRKVITVLNKRGDKHVQT' A
#
# COMPACT_ATOMS: atom_id res chain seq x y z
N MET A 1 -31.03 29.87 -2.80
CA MET A 1 -30.46 28.55 -3.14
C MET A 1 -31.34 27.48 -2.51
N ASN A 2 -31.83 26.51 -3.28
CA ASN A 2 -32.78 25.51 -2.76
C ASN A 2 -32.08 24.55 -1.78
N LEU A 3 -32.63 24.34 -0.58
CA LEU A 3 -32.04 23.44 0.44
C LEU A 3 -31.77 22.03 -0.11
N LYS A 4 -32.69 21.51 -0.94
CA LYS A 4 -32.55 20.21 -1.62
C LYS A 4 -31.31 20.13 -2.52
N PHE A 5 -30.94 21.25 -3.13
CA PHE A 5 -29.75 21.35 -3.98
C PHE A 5 -28.47 21.30 -3.14
N CYS A 6 -28.45 21.99 -1.99
CA CYS A 6 -27.35 21.93 -1.05
C CYS A 6 -27.13 20.52 -0.49
N VAL A 7 -28.21 19.80 -0.14
CA VAL A 7 -28.13 18.43 0.37
C VAL A 7 -27.57 17.47 -0.67
N ASN A 8 -28.00 17.57 -1.93
CA ASN A 8 -27.47 16.72 -3.01
C ASN A 8 -25.97 16.95 -3.23
N ILE A 9 -25.54 18.22 -3.22
CA ILE A 9 -24.11 18.57 -3.33
C ILE A 9 -23.33 17.97 -2.15
N TYR A 10 -23.83 18.11 -0.93
CA TYR A 10 -23.17 17.57 0.26
C TYR A 10 -22.99 16.05 0.16
N VAL A 11 -24.04 15.32 -0.25
CA VAL A 11 -23.98 13.86 -0.44
C VAL A 11 -22.98 13.46 -1.54
N LEU A 12 -22.89 14.23 -2.63
CA LEU A 12 -21.89 13.97 -3.67
C LEU A 12 -20.46 14.07 -3.12
N PHE A 13 -20.18 15.08 -2.29
CA PHE A 13 -18.83 15.31 -1.75
C PHE A 13 -18.37 14.24 -0.74
N THR A 14 -19.28 13.56 -0.04
CA THR A 14 -18.88 12.51 0.92
C THR A 14 -18.24 11.30 0.23
N THR A 15 -18.58 11.03 -1.03
CA THR A 15 -18.02 9.91 -1.81
C THR A 15 -16.53 10.05 -2.08
N LEU A 16 -15.98 11.27 -2.06
CA LEU A 16 -14.56 11.54 -2.29
C LEU A 16 -13.67 11.17 -1.09
N LEU A 17 -14.27 10.93 0.08
CA LEU A 17 -13.55 10.64 1.32
C LEU A 17 -13.51 9.13 1.64
N VAL A 18 -14.13 8.29 0.83
CA VAL A 18 -14.18 6.84 1.06
C VAL A 18 -13.01 6.18 0.35
N PHE A 19 -12.15 5.51 1.11
CA PHE A 19 -11.02 4.73 0.60
C PHE A 19 -11.12 3.29 1.12
N GLY A 20 -10.99 2.31 0.22
CA GLY A 20 -10.99 0.88 0.56
C GLY A 20 -9.62 0.21 0.49
N GLN A 21 -8.59 0.92 0.01
CA GLN A 21 -7.24 0.39 -0.17
C GLN A 21 -6.39 0.69 1.06
N GLU A 22 -5.56 -0.26 1.51
CA GLU A 22 -4.58 0.02 2.56
C GLU A 22 -3.60 1.11 2.08
N GLY A 23 -3.26 2.05 2.97
CA GLY A 23 -2.38 3.19 2.64
C GLY A 23 -0.98 2.80 2.17
N LEU A 24 -0.58 1.55 2.37
CA LEU A 24 0.69 0.97 1.93
C LEU A 24 0.78 0.75 0.41
N TYR A 25 -0.35 0.55 -0.29
CA TYR A 25 -0.34 0.22 -1.72
C TYR A 25 -0.32 1.43 -2.65
N THR A 26 -0.63 2.64 -2.15
CA THR A 26 -0.48 3.85 -2.95
C THR A 26 0.98 4.29 -2.98
N SER A 27 1.50 4.60 -4.17
CA SER A 27 2.85 5.15 -4.33
C SER A 27 2.98 6.60 -3.84
N LEU A 28 1.84 7.29 -3.65
CA LEU A 28 1.80 8.69 -3.21
C LEU A 28 2.23 8.84 -1.74
N THR A 29 2.03 7.82 -0.91
CA THR A 29 2.39 7.83 0.52
C THR A 29 3.84 7.46 0.78
N ILE A 30 4.69 7.35 -0.26
CA ILE A 30 6.12 7.12 -0.07
C ILE A 30 6.78 8.47 0.34
N PRO A 31 7.47 8.52 1.50
CA PRO A 31 8.27 9.69 1.90
C PRO A 31 9.22 10.15 0.80
N ALA A 32 9.43 11.47 0.67
CA ALA A 32 10.28 12.02 -0.38
C ALA A 32 11.72 11.49 -0.30
N GLU A 33 12.27 11.38 0.91
CA GLU A 33 13.60 10.83 1.19
C GLU A 33 13.79 9.40 0.68
N LEU A 34 12.75 8.56 0.70
CA LEU A 34 12.81 7.18 0.20
C LEU A 34 12.68 7.09 -1.31
N LYS A 35 12.23 8.16 -1.98
CA LYS A 35 12.13 8.25 -3.45
C LYS A 35 13.40 8.82 -4.06
N GLU A 36 14.18 9.56 -3.29
CA GLU A 36 15.36 10.25 -3.78
C GLU A 36 16.39 9.23 -4.29
N ASN A 37 16.69 9.30 -5.60
CA ASN A 37 17.60 8.38 -6.30
C ASN A 37 17.24 6.88 -6.23
N ALA A 38 16.03 6.54 -5.78
CA ALA A 38 15.58 5.15 -5.66
C ALA A 38 14.99 4.64 -6.99
N ASN A 39 15.31 3.39 -7.34
CA ASN A 39 14.70 2.71 -8.49
C ASN A 39 13.49 1.86 -8.08
N ALA A 40 13.43 1.43 -6.81
CA ALA A 40 12.32 0.74 -6.18
C ALA A 40 12.40 0.95 -4.66
N VAL A 41 11.27 0.82 -3.96
CA VAL A 41 11.15 0.98 -2.50
C VAL A 41 10.40 -0.20 -1.90
N ILE A 42 10.99 -0.86 -0.90
CA ILE A 42 10.29 -1.89 -0.12
C ILE A 42 9.33 -1.19 0.84
N ARG A 43 8.04 -1.47 0.70
CA ARG A 43 6.93 -0.88 1.50
C ARG A 43 6.58 -1.76 2.70
N LEU A 44 6.71 -3.07 2.54
CA LEU A 44 6.48 -4.06 3.59
C LEU A 44 7.43 -5.23 3.39
N HIS A 45 7.97 -5.73 4.49
CA HIS A 45 8.70 -6.98 4.52
C HIS A 45 8.36 -7.69 5.83
N GLN A 46 7.45 -8.65 5.74
CA GLN A 46 6.90 -9.38 6.88
C GLN A 46 7.21 -10.86 6.73
N ILE A 47 7.62 -11.48 7.83
CA ILE A 47 7.86 -12.91 7.94
C ILE A 47 7.08 -13.37 9.18
N ASP A 48 6.07 -14.18 8.95
CA ASP A 48 5.28 -14.81 10.00
C ASP A 48 5.76 -16.26 10.15
N VAL A 49 6.07 -16.66 11.38
CA VAL A 49 6.52 -18.01 11.70
C VAL A 49 5.53 -18.62 12.69
N ASP A 50 4.74 -19.57 12.21
CA ASP A 50 3.80 -20.33 13.02
C ASP A 50 4.49 -21.64 13.44
N ILE A 51 4.69 -21.86 14.74
CA ILE A 51 5.28 -23.09 15.29
C ILE A 51 4.18 -23.87 16.00
N ASN A 52 3.72 -24.96 15.40
CA ASN A 52 2.66 -25.81 15.97
C ASN A 52 3.26 -26.95 16.83
N ALA A 53 4.45 -27.43 16.46
CA ALA A 53 5.20 -28.45 17.20
C ALA A 53 6.72 -28.29 16.96
N VAL A 54 7.54 -29.07 17.65
CA VAL A 54 9.02 -29.02 17.52
C VAL A 54 9.48 -29.34 16.09
N ASP A 55 8.73 -30.19 15.40
CA ASP A 55 8.94 -30.63 14.02
C ASP A 55 7.94 -30.03 13.03
N ASP A 56 7.01 -29.18 13.48
CA ASP A 56 6.00 -28.53 12.64
C ASP A 56 6.08 -27.00 12.73
N MET A 57 6.70 -26.41 11.71
CA MET A 57 6.89 -24.98 11.55
C MET A 57 6.43 -24.53 10.17
N HIS A 58 5.57 -23.53 10.13
CA HIS A 58 5.07 -22.89 8.92
C HIS A 58 5.60 -21.46 8.81
N ILE A 59 6.34 -21.16 7.75
CA ILE A 59 6.90 -19.82 7.49
C ILE A 59 6.13 -19.18 6.34
N LYS A 60 5.59 -17.98 6.57
CA LYS A 60 4.87 -17.18 5.56
C LYS A 60 5.58 -15.85 5.38
N GLY A 61 5.99 -15.57 4.15
CA GLY A 61 6.59 -14.28 3.77
C GLY A 61 5.59 -13.40 3.03
N ARG A 62 5.56 -12.10 3.36
CA ARG A 62 4.86 -11.08 2.57
C ARG A 62 5.80 -9.91 2.31
N LYS A 63 5.97 -9.57 1.04
CA LYS A 63 6.77 -8.41 0.61
C LYS A 63 5.96 -7.54 -0.34
N VAL A 64 5.98 -6.22 -0.11
CA VAL A 64 5.35 -5.23 -0.98
C VAL A 64 6.46 -4.30 -1.46
N ILE A 65 6.64 -4.18 -2.77
CA ILE A 65 7.68 -3.35 -3.38
C ILE A 65 7.01 -2.42 -4.39
N THR A 66 7.30 -1.12 -4.30
CA THR A 66 6.92 -0.16 -5.34
C THR A 66 8.10 0.04 -6.27
N VAL A 67 7.95 -0.28 -7.55
CA VAL A 67 8.94 0.00 -8.60
C VAL A 67 8.72 1.41 -9.14
N LEU A 68 9.76 2.25 -9.11
CA LEU A 68 9.69 3.65 -9.53
C LEU A 68 10.14 3.85 -10.99
N ASN A 69 10.99 2.97 -11.51
CA ASN A 69 11.46 3.00 -12.89
C ASN A 69 11.96 1.62 -13.37
N LYS A 70 12.32 1.52 -14.66
CA LYS A 70 12.79 0.27 -15.31
C LYS A 70 14.01 -0.39 -14.65
N ARG A 71 14.88 0.39 -13.98
CA ARG A 71 16.04 -0.18 -13.25
C ARG A 71 15.62 -0.86 -11.94
N GLY A 72 14.40 -0.63 -11.49
CA GLY A 72 13.83 -1.18 -10.26
C GLY A 72 13.37 -2.63 -10.39
N ASP A 73 13.03 -3.08 -11.60
CA ASP A 73 12.48 -4.43 -11.88
C ASP A 73 13.37 -5.56 -11.35
N LYS A 74 14.69 -5.36 -11.36
CA LYS A 74 15.67 -6.32 -10.83
C LYS A 74 15.49 -6.64 -9.34
N HIS A 75 14.78 -5.80 -8.57
CA HIS A 75 14.57 -5.97 -7.14
C HIS A 75 13.24 -6.68 -6.81
N VAL A 76 12.44 -7.05 -7.82
CA VAL A 76 11.12 -7.68 -7.64
C VAL A 76 11.22 -9.20 -7.46
N GLN A 77 12.42 -9.79 -7.51
CA GLN A 77 12.58 -11.25 -7.57
C GLN A 77 11.88 -11.98 -6.41
N THR A 78 10.99 -12.89 -6.82
CA THR A 78 10.17 -13.81 -6.02
C THR A 78 10.98 -14.99 -5.52
#